data_AF-E4WYI8-F1
#
_entry.id   AF-E4WYI8-F1
#
_cell.length_a   1.000
_cell.length_b   1.000
_cell.length_c   1.000
_cell.angle_alpha   90.00
_cell.angle_beta   90.00
_cell.angle_gamma   90.00
#
_symmetry.space_group_name_H-M   'P 1'
#
loop_
_entity.id
_entity.type
_entity.pdbx_description
1 polymer ?
#
loop_
_entity_poly.entity_id
_entity_poly.type
_entity_poly.pdbx_seq_one_letter_code
_entity_poly.pdbx_strand_id
1 'polypeptide(L)'
;MVFFQDFVDKLQVAKKKLFPNTWGCVGEMSLVHFRNIIISQWVLLSITLILSIVYAAIIVSFGEFGIVDLFILYPAVVAVFVAVIGMIASGFGTSIYSSADQEGPDMLMKKALFHFCTLVYIFIIFGAIVFTVFYLTVLGADPIAIILLVIFICLFILALVTLIMRTCCIWNKNDLQWIEKSVVEDNTDKGVSA
;
A
#
# COMPACT_ATOMS: atom_id res chain seq x y z
N MET A 1 16.24 -8.06 24.17
CA MET A 1 15.73 -6.66 24.16
C MET A 1 16.78 -5.64 23.71
N VAL A 2 18.03 -5.70 24.17
CA VAL A 2 19.10 -4.72 23.81
C VAL A 2 19.42 -4.67 22.30
N PHE A 3 19.39 -5.81 21.61
CA PHE A 3 19.66 -5.89 20.17
C PHE A 3 18.60 -5.17 19.30
N PHE A 4 17.37 -5.06 19.81
CA PHE A 4 16.26 -4.40 19.10
C PHE A 4 16.37 -2.87 19.16
N GLN A 5 16.83 -2.34 20.30
CA GLN A 5 17.07 -0.91 20.46
C GLN A 5 18.16 -0.41 19.50
N ASP A 6 19.25 -1.18 19.43
CA ASP A 6 20.42 -0.85 18.60
C ASP A 6 20.11 -0.93 17.09
N PHE A 7 19.16 -1.80 16.71
CA PHE A 7 18.65 -1.87 15.33
C PHE A 7 17.76 -0.66 14.99
N VAL A 8 16.91 -0.22 15.92
CA VAL A 8 16.07 0.97 15.77
C VAL A 8 16.93 2.22 15.58
N ASP A 9 17.99 2.38 16.37
CA ASP A 9 18.88 3.54 16.30
C ASP A 9 19.66 3.59 14.97
N LYS A 10 20.16 2.43 14.50
CA LYS A 10 20.82 2.32 13.19
C LYS A 10 19.86 2.60 12.04
N LEU A 11 18.59 2.19 12.15
CA LEU A 11 17.56 2.51 11.17
C LEU A 11 17.28 4.02 11.11
N GLN A 12 17.25 4.70 12.25
CA GLN A 12 17.05 6.15 12.33
C GLN A 12 18.20 6.95 11.69
N VAL A 13 19.44 6.49 11.87
CA VAL A 13 20.60 7.12 11.24
C VAL A 13 20.61 6.89 9.72
N ALA A 14 20.27 5.68 9.27
CA ALA A 14 20.15 5.37 7.84
C ALA A 14 19.03 6.20 7.17
N LYS A 15 17.89 6.32 7.85
CA LYS A 15 16.74 7.14 7.45
C LYS A 15 17.20 8.56 7.10
N LYS A 16 17.98 9.21 7.96
CA LYS A 16 18.47 10.61 7.78
C LYS A 16 19.40 10.80 6.58
N LYS A 17 20.12 9.77 6.14
CA LYS A 17 21.05 9.84 4.99
C LYS A 17 20.40 9.58 3.65
N LEU A 18 19.34 8.79 3.60
CA LEU A 18 18.73 8.35 2.34
C LEU A 18 17.77 9.37 1.72
N PHE A 19 17.21 10.31 2.49
CA PHE A 19 16.17 11.22 1.98
C PHE A 19 16.32 12.68 2.47
N PRO A 20 17.39 13.39 2.08
CA PRO A 20 17.59 14.79 2.46
C PRO A 20 16.63 15.77 1.74
N ASN A 21 16.09 15.43 0.57
CA ASN A 21 15.36 16.37 -0.31
C ASN A 21 13.85 16.15 -0.45
N THR A 22 13.24 15.17 0.23
CA THR A 22 11.77 14.99 0.24
C THR A 22 11.04 15.97 1.17
N TRP A 23 11.77 16.85 1.85
CA TRP A 23 11.29 17.85 2.81
C TRP A 23 10.53 19.03 2.19
N GLY A 24 10.19 18.97 0.89
CA GLY A 24 9.47 20.01 0.16
C GLY A 24 8.12 19.58 -0.42
N CYS A 25 7.68 18.33 -0.24
CA CYS A 25 6.34 17.91 -0.67
C CYS A 25 5.31 18.31 0.39
N VAL A 26 4.90 19.58 0.32
CA VAL A 26 3.77 20.15 1.05
C VAL A 26 2.50 19.42 0.63
N GLY A 27 1.91 18.70 1.58
CA GLY A 27 0.65 18.00 1.39
C GLY A 27 0.49 16.94 2.46
N GLU A 28 0.16 17.35 3.68
CA GLU A 28 -0.37 16.40 4.65
C GLU A 28 -1.60 15.73 4.04
N MET A 29 -1.49 14.43 3.78
CA MET A 29 -2.63 13.67 3.31
C MET A 29 -3.65 13.62 4.45
N SER A 30 -4.79 14.29 4.27
CA SER A 30 -5.86 14.22 5.26
C SER A 30 -6.26 12.76 5.48
N LEU A 31 -6.57 12.41 6.73
CA LEU A 31 -6.95 11.04 7.12
C LEU A 31 -8.18 10.56 6.30
N VAL A 32 -9.02 11.51 5.87
CA VAL A 32 -10.14 11.30 4.93
C VAL A 32 -9.65 10.85 3.55
N HIS A 33 -8.62 11.49 3.00
CA HIS A 33 -8.05 11.08 1.70
C HIS A 33 -7.43 9.69 1.80
N PHE A 34 -6.70 9.40 2.88
CA PHE A 34 -6.13 8.06 3.13
C PHE A 34 -7.22 6.99 3.22
N ARG A 35 -8.29 7.28 3.97
CA ARG A 35 -9.45 6.39 4.07
C ARG A 35 -10.07 6.12 2.70
N ASN A 36 -10.24 7.14 1.86
CA ASN A 36 -10.81 6.97 0.53
C ASN A 36 -9.93 6.09 -0.37
N ILE A 37 -8.60 6.21 -0.28
CA ILE A 37 -7.69 5.31 -1.02
C ILE A 37 -7.84 3.87 -0.54
N ILE A 38 -7.88 3.62 0.77
CA ILE A 38 -8.04 2.27 1.32
C ILE A 38 -9.39 1.68 0.92
N ILE A 39 -10.48 2.45 0.97
CA ILE A 39 -11.81 2.00 0.51
C ILE A 39 -11.78 1.66 -0.99
N SER A 40 -11.18 2.51 -1.83
CA SER A 40 -11.05 2.26 -3.26
C SER A 40 -10.24 0.99 -3.56
N GLN A 41 -9.17 0.73 -2.79
CA GLN A 41 -8.43 -0.52 -2.88
C GLN A 41 -9.33 -1.72 -2.53
N TRP A 42 -10.08 -1.68 -1.44
CA TRP A 42 -11.00 -2.76 -1.05
C TRP A 42 -12.06 -3.06 -2.13
N VAL A 43 -12.62 -2.02 -2.75
CA VAL A 43 -13.59 -2.19 -3.85
C VAL A 43 -12.94 -2.89 -5.05
N LEU A 44 -11.78 -2.40 -5.50
CA LEU A 44 -11.07 -2.99 -6.63
C LEU A 44 -10.58 -4.43 -6.35
N LEU A 45 -10.13 -4.70 -5.12
CA LEU A 45 -9.73 -6.05 -4.69
C LEU A 45 -10.92 -7.02 -4.67
N SER A 46 -12.09 -6.55 -4.22
CA SER A 46 -13.32 -7.36 -4.22
C SER A 46 -13.76 -7.69 -5.64
N ILE A 47 -13.73 -6.70 -6.54
CA ILE A 47 -14.04 -6.90 -7.97
C ILE A 47 -13.04 -7.88 -8.60
N THR A 48 -11.74 -7.72 -8.29
CA THR A 48 -10.68 -8.63 -8.76
C THR A 48 -10.98 -10.07 -8.33
N LEU A 49 -11.30 -10.28 -7.05
CA LEU A 49 -11.59 -11.61 -6.52
C LEU A 49 -12.81 -12.24 -7.22
N ILE A 50 -13.91 -11.50 -7.36
CA ILE A 50 -15.13 -11.98 -8.02
C ILE A 50 -14.83 -12.34 -9.48
N LEU A 51 -14.19 -11.45 -10.23
CA LEU A 51 -13.84 -11.70 -11.63
C LEU A 51 -12.92 -12.91 -11.77
N SER A 52 -11.95 -13.08 -10.86
CA SER A 52 -11.03 -14.23 -10.90
C SER A 52 -11.74 -15.55 -10.64
N ILE A 53 -12.69 -15.57 -9.69
CA ILE A 53 -13.50 -16.76 -9.40
C ILE A 53 -14.40 -17.10 -10.59
N VAL A 54 -15.08 -16.10 -11.15
CA VAL A 54 -15.92 -16.29 -12.35
C VAL A 54 -15.09 -16.79 -13.52
N TYR A 55 -13.91 -16.21 -13.75
CA TYR A 55 -13.01 -16.61 -14.83
C TYR A 55 -12.54 -18.06 -14.66
N ALA A 56 -12.08 -18.42 -13.46
CA ALA A 56 -11.69 -19.79 -13.14
C ALA A 56 -12.86 -20.78 -13.32
N ALA A 57 -14.07 -20.41 -12.88
CA ALA A 57 -15.26 -21.24 -13.02
C ALA A 57 -15.65 -21.48 -14.49
N ILE A 58 -15.56 -20.46 -15.34
CA ILE A 58 -15.80 -20.59 -16.79
C ILE A 58 -14.79 -21.57 -17.39
N ILE A 59 -13.49 -21.38 -17.12
CA ILE A 59 -12.44 -22.26 -17.67
C ILE A 59 -12.66 -23.70 -17.22
N VAL A 60 -12.95 -23.94 -15.95
CA VAL A 60 -13.21 -25.28 -15.39
C VAL A 60 -14.48 -25.91 -15.99
N SER A 61 -15.49 -25.12 -16.33
CA SER A 61 -16.77 -25.63 -16.85
C SER A 61 -16.74 -25.97 -18.34
N PHE A 62 -15.82 -25.37 -19.10
CA PHE A 62 -15.74 -25.53 -20.56
C PHE A 62 -14.43 -26.15 -21.07
N GLY A 63 -13.43 -26.32 -20.20
CA GLY A 63 -12.13 -26.91 -20.55
C GLY A 63 -12.09 -28.43 -20.42
N GLU A 64 -11.58 -29.11 -21.45
CA GLU A 64 -11.22 -30.53 -21.37
C GLU A 64 -9.85 -30.69 -20.71
N PHE A 65 -9.77 -30.47 -19.38
CA PHE A 65 -8.56 -30.45 -18.54
C PHE A 65 -7.25 -31.03 -19.16
N GLY A 66 -6.59 -30.22 -19.99
CA GLY A 66 -5.29 -30.47 -20.59
C GLY A 66 -4.21 -29.50 -20.10
N ILE A 67 -2.97 -29.67 -20.59
CA ILE A 67 -1.83 -28.79 -20.25
C ILE A 67 -2.11 -27.34 -20.69
N VAL A 68 -2.88 -27.16 -21.76
CA VAL A 68 -3.30 -25.85 -22.29
C VAL A 68 -4.27 -25.15 -21.32
N ASP A 69 -5.19 -25.90 -20.69
CA ASP A 69 -6.14 -25.34 -19.73
C ASP A 69 -5.47 -24.86 -18.44
N LEU A 70 -4.36 -25.49 -18.05
CA LEU A 70 -3.55 -25.02 -16.92
C LEU A 70 -2.91 -23.65 -17.20
N PHE A 71 -2.51 -23.41 -18.46
CA PHE A 71 -1.96 -22.11 -18.89
C PHE A 71 -3.05 -21.01 -18.95
N ILE A 72 -4.28 -21.38 -19.30
CA ILE A 72 -5.45 -20.47 -19.34
C ILE A 72 -5.99 -20.18 -17.93
N LEU A 73 -5.84 -21.10 -16.98
CA LEU A 73 -6.24 -20.89 -15.57
C LEU A 73 -5.26 -19.97 -14.81
N TYR A 74 -4.02 -19.88 -15.27
CA TYR A 74 -2.94 -19.19 -14.57
C TYR A 74 -3.22 -17.70 -14.29
N PRO A 75 -3.78 -16.89 -15.22
CA PRO A 75 -4.17 -15.52 -14.92
C PRO A 75 -5.19 -15.41 -13.79
N ALA A 76 -6.13 -16.36 -13.67
CA ALA A 76 -7.10 -16.40 -12.56
C ALA A 76 -6.38 -16.62 -11.22
N VAL A 77 -5.43 -17.57 -11.19
CA VAL A 77 -4.64 -17.88 -9.99
C VAL A 77 -3.79 -16.69 -9.56
N VAL A 78 -3.11 -16.04 -10.52
CA VAL A 78 -2.32 -14.84 -10.27
C VAL A 78 -3.21 -13.72 -9.73
N ALA A 79 -4.39 -13.52 -10.30
CA ALA A 79 -5.34 -12.50 -9.86
C ALA A 79 -5.87 -12.75 -8.44
N VAL A 80 -6.17 -14.00 -8.08
CA VAL A 80 -6.52 -14.38 -6.70
C VAL A 80 -5.36 -14.10 -5.75
N PHE A 81 -4.12 -14.46 -6.14
CA PHE A 81 -2.95 -14.21 -5.31
C PHE A 81 -2.70 -12.71 -5.08
N VAL A 82 -2.79 -11.89 -6.13
CA VAL A 82 -2.73 -10.42 -6.04
C VAL A 82 -3.82 -9.90 -5.09
N ALA A 83 -5.06 -10.40 -5.22
CA ALA A 83 -6.17 -9.98 -4.38
C ALA A 83 -5.91 -10.30 -2.90
N VAL A 84 -5.43 -11.50 -2.57
CA VAL A 84 -5.13 -11.89 -1.18
C VAL A 84 -4.07 -11.01 -0.56
N ILE A 85 -2.95 -10.79 -1.26
CA ILE A 85 -1.87 -9.95 -0.74
C ILE A 85 -2.31 -8.49 -0.62
N GLY A 86 -3.09 -8.00 -1.60
CA GLY A 86 -3.67 -6.67 -1.54
C GLY A 86 -4.62 -6.49 -0.35
N MET A 87 -5.47 -7.49 -0.06
CA MET A 87 -6.35 -7.46 1.11
C MET A 87 -5.57 -7.43 2.42
N ILE A 88 -4.44 -8.14 2.52
CA ILE A 88 -3.56 -8.08 3.69
C ILE A 88 -2.98 -6.65 3.84
N ALA A 89 -2.44 -6.08 2.76
CA ALA A 89 -1.88 -4.73 2.78
C ALA A 89 -2.95 -3.68 3.14
N SER A 90 -4.11 -3.71 2.49
CA SER A 90 -5.23 -2.81 2.77
C SER A 90 -5.82 -3.02 4.17
N GLY A 91 -5.81 -4.25 4.70
CA GLY A 91 -6.21 -4.55 6.08
C GLY A 91 -5.31 -3.89 7.14
N PHE A 92 -3.99 -3.88 6.91
CA PHE A 92 -3.08 -3.09 7.74
C PHE A 92 -3.34 -1.58 7.61
N GLY A 93 -3.63 -1.10 6.39
CA GLY A 93 -4.07 0.28 6.15
C GLY A 93 -5.33 0.63 6.95
N THR A 94 -6.29 -0.30 6.98
CA THR A 94 -7.52 -0.18 7.77
C THR A 94 -7.26 -0.10 9.26
N SER A 95 -6.39 -0.97 9.78
CA SER A 95 -6.00 -0.95 11.18
C SER A 95 -5.38 0.38 11.60
N ILE A 96 -4.55 0.99 10.73
CA ILE A 96 -3.87 2.24 11.07
C ILE A 96 -4.83 3.43 11.16
N TYR A 97 -5.82 3.55 10.26
CA TYR A 97 -6.79 4.64 10.38
C TYR A 97 -7.77 4.40 11.53
N SER A 98 -8.12 3.14 11.82
CA SER A 98 -8.99 2.80 12.96
C SER A 98 -8.33 3.01 14.31
N SER A 99 -6.99 2.96 14.37
CA SER A 99 -6.21 3.20 15.59
C SER A 99 -5.52 4.57 15.60
N ALA A 100 -5.94 5.50 14.74
CA ALA A 100 -5.30 6.80 14.61
C ALA A 100 -5.38 7.64 15.90
N ASP A 101 -6.44 7.43 16.69
CA ASP A 101 -6.68 8.15 17.94
C ASP A 101 -5.98 7.52 19.17
N GLN A 102 -5.25 6.42 18.97
CA GLN A 102 -4.55 5.69 20.04
C GLN A 102 -3.04 5.70 19.75
N GLU A 103 -2.33 6.72 20.23
CA GLU A 103 -0.86 6.83 20.14
C GLU A 103 -0.15 5.83 21.07
N GLY A 104 -0.39 4.53 20.86
CA GLY A 104 0.30 3.46 21.56
C GLY A 104 1.63 3.07 20.90
N PRO A 105 2.54 2.40 21.64
CA PRO A 105 3.81 1.89 21.10
C PRO A 105 3.61 0.94 19.89
N ASP A 106 2.46 0.28 19.81
CA ASP A 106 2.09 -0.63 18.72
C ASP A 106 1.86 0.07 17.38
N MET A 107 1.61 1.38 17.37
CA MET A 107 1.33 2.13 16.15
C MET A 107 2.57 2.21 15.23
N LEU A 108 3.78 2.21 15.80
CA LEU A 108 5.03 2.23 15.05
C LEU A 108 5.24 0.90 14.30
N MET A 109 4.96 -0.22 14.97
CA MET A 109 5.01 -1.56 14.37
C MET A 109 3.97 -1.72 13.27
N LYS A 110 2.73 -1.28 13.48
CA LYS A 110 1.67 -1.32 12.46
C LYS A 110 2.04 -0.51 11.20
N LYS A 111 2.64 0.68 11.36
CA LYS A 111 3.10 1.51 10.24
C LYS A 111 4.25 0.86 9.46
N ALA A 112 5.22 0.26 10.15
CA ALA A 112 6.33 -0.44 9.52
C ALA A 112 5.85 -1.69 8.75
N LEU A 113 4.96 -2.48 9.36
CA LEU A 113 4.39 -3.67 8.73
C LEU A 113 3.53 -3.31 7.52
N PHE A 114 2.70 -2.28 7.61
CA PHE A 114 1.96 -1.75 6.48
C PHE A 114 2.90 -1.34 5.33
N HIS A 115 3.97 -0.60 5.62
CA HIS A 115 4.93 -0.16 4.60
C HIS A 115 5.59 -1.35 3.90
N PHE A 116 6.03 -2.35 4.67
CA PHE A 116 6.60 -3.58 4.13
C PHE A 116 5.58 -4.35 3.27
N CYS A 117 4.35 -4.54 3.77
CA CYS A 117 3.29 -5.20 3.02
C CYS A 117 2.92 -4.45 1.74
N THR A 118 2.87 -3.12 1.76
CA THR A 118 2.62 -2.30 0.56
C THR A 118 3.75 -2.46 -0.46
N LEU A 119 5.01 -2.49 -0.04
CA LEU A 119 6.15 -2.76 -0.94
C LEU A 119 6.03 -4.15 -1.59
N VAL A 120 5.81 -5.19 -0.79
CA VAL A 120 5.63 -6.56 -1.29
C VAL A 120 4.45 -6.63 -2.27
N TYR A 121 3.35 -5.96 -1.94
CA TYR A 121 2.17 -5.88 -2.80
C TYR A 121 2.47 -5.22 -4.15
N ILE A 122 3.23 -4.11 -4.16
CA ILE A 122 3.64 -3.42 -5.40
C ILE A 122 4.48 -4.35 -6.29
N PHE A 123 5.45 -5.09 -5.72
CA PHE A 123 6.26 -6.04 -6.49
C PHE A 123 5.41 -7.16 -7.10
N ILE A 124 4.44 -7.68 -6.34
CA ILE A 124 3.56 -8.75 -6.81
C ILE A 124 2.62 -8.25 -7.91
N ILE A 125 2.02 -7.07 -7.75
CA ILE A 125 1.18 -6.47 -8.81
C ILE A 125 2.01 -6.21 -10.06
N PHE A 126 3.23 -5.69 -9.93
CA PHE A 126 4.10 -5.45 -11.08
C PHE A 126 4.39 -6.75 -11.84
N GLY A 127 4.74 -7.82 -11.12
CA GLY A 127 4.91 -9.14 -11.72
C GLY A 127 3.64 -9.65 -12.41
N ALA A 128 2.47 -9.44 -11.78
CA ALA A 128 1.18 -9.80 -12.37
C ALA A 128 0.86 -9.01 -13.65
N ILE A 129 1.17 -7.71 -13.69
CA ILE A 129 1.00 -6.88 -14.90
C ILE A 129 1.86 -7.43 -16.03
N VAL A 130 3.15 -7.64 -15.79
CA VAL A 130 4.09 -8.16 -16.80
C VAL A 130 3.63 -9.52 -17.30
N PHE A 131 3.21 -10.41 -16.39
CA PHE A 131 2.72 -11.73 -16.75
C PHE A 131 1.43 -11.67 -17.58
N THR A 132 0.45 -10.86 -17.18
CA THR A 132 -0.82 -10.71 -17.91
C THR A 132 -0.59 -10.13 -19.31
N VAL A 133 0.35 -9.19 -19.47
CA VAL A 133 0.73 -8.68 -20.80
C VAL A 133 1.34 -9.80 -21.64
N PHE A 134 2.26 -10.59 -21.09
CA PHE A 134 2.84 -11.74 -21.78
C PHE A 134 1.76 -12.74 -22.22
N TYR A 135 0.84 -13.10 -21.31
CA TYR A 135 -0.31 -13.96 -21.60
C TYR A 135 -1.12 -13.45 -22.79
N LEU A 136 -1.52 -12.17 -22.77
CA LEU A 136 -2.31 -11.55 -23.83
C LEU A 136 -1.58 -11.54 -25.18
N THR A 137 -0.25 -11.39 -25.18
CA THR A 137 0.55 -11.40 -26.42
C THR A 137 0.73 -12.79 -27.01
N VAL A 138 0.82 -13.83 -26.18
CA VAL A 138 1.13 -15.20 -26.63
C VAL A 138 -0.12 -16.01 -26.95
N LEU A 139 -1.14 -15.94 -26.08
CA LEU A 139 -2.36 -16.74 -26.18
C LEU A 139 -3.53 -15.97 -26.81
N GLY A 140 -3.36 -14.68 -27.03
CA GLY A 140 -4.35 -13.81 -27.66
C GLY A 140 -5.15 -12.98 -26.66
N ALA A 141 -5.86 -12.00 -27.21
CA ALA A 141 -6.60 -11.00 -26.45
C ALA A 141 -7.91 -11.58 -25.87
N ASP A 142 -7.88 -11.99 -24.61
CA ASP A 142 -9.08 -12.33 -23.83
C ASP A 142 -9.65 -11.06 -23.17
N PRO A 143 -10.93 -10.71 -23.40
CA PRO A 143 -11.55 -9.53 -22.79
C PRO A 143 -11.49 -9.52 -21.25
N ILE A 144 -11.58 -10.68 -20.59
CA ILE A 144 -11.51 -10.76 -19.12
C ILE A 144 -10.09 -10.45 -18.64
N ALA A 145 -9.07 -11.00 -19.30
CA ALA A 145 -7.68 -10.72 -18.98
C ALA A 145 -7.30 -9.25 -19.23
N ILE A 146 -7.90 -8.60 -20.25
CA ILE A 146 -7.74 -7.15 -20.48
C ILE A 146 -8.36 -6.34 -19.33
N ILE A 147 -9.57 -6.69 -18.88
CA ILE A 147 -10.21 -6.01 -17.74
C ILE A 147 -9.36 -6.18 -16.47
N LEU A 148 -8.85 -7.39 -16.20
CA LEU A 148 -7.96 -7.65 -15.08
C LEU A 148 -6.67 -6.82 -15.17
N LEU A 149 -6.08 -6.68 -16.35
CA LEU A 149 -4.90 -5.84 -16.57
C LEU A 149 -5.16 -4.38 -16.19
N VAL A 150 -6.30 -3.81 -16.61
CA VAL A 150 -6.68 -2.44 -16.26
C VAL A 150 -6.83 -2.29 -14.74
N ILE A 151 -7.49 -3.26 -14.09
CA ILE A 151 -7.65 -3.26 -12.63
C ILE A 151 -6.29 -3.33 -11.93
N PHE A 152 -5.37 -4.18 -12.40
CA PHE A 152 -4.02 -4.27 -11.83
C PHE A 152 -3.25 -2.97 -11.96
N ILE A 153 -3.36 -2.26 -13.10
CA ILE A 153 -2.75 -0.95 -13.27
C ILE A 153 -3.35 0.06 -12.28
N CYS A 154 -4.67 0.08 -12.11
CA CYS A 154 -5.32 0.93 -11.11
C CYS A 154 -4.85 0.62 -9.68
N LEU A 155 -4.79 -0.66 -9.31
CA LEU A 155 -4.31 -1.11 -8.00
C LEU A 155 -2.83 -0.76 -7.79
N PHE A 156 -2.00 -0.88 -8.83
CA PHE A 156 -0.60 -0.49 -8.82
C PHE A 156 -0.44 1.02 -8.55
N ILE A 157 -1.18 1.85 -9.27
CA ILE A 157 -1.17 3.32 -9.07
C ILE A 157 -1.61 3.66 -7.65
N LEU A 158 -2.71 3.06 -7.16
CA LEU A 158 -3.19 3.29 -5.80
C LEU A 158 -2.16 2.85 -4.75
N ALA A 159 -1.51 1.71 -4.94
CA ALA A 159 -0.47 1.23 -4.04
C ALA A 159 0.77 2.14 -4.05
N LEU A 160 1.19 2.62 -5.23
CA LEU A 160 2.28 3.59 -5.37
C LEU A 160 1.95 4.93 -4.70
N VAL A 161 0.75 5.48 -4.94
CA VAL A 161 0.32 6.72 -4.29
C VAL A 161 0.30 6.53 -2.77
N THR A 162 -0.19 5.39 -2.28
CA THR A 162 -0.19 5.05 -0.86
C THR A 162 1.24 5.01 -0.30
N LEU A 163 2.17 4.39 -1.04
CA LEU A 163 3.58 4.29 -0.65
C LEU A 163 4.24 5.67 -0.60
N ILE A 164 4.15 6.45 -1.69
CA ILE A 164 4.75 7.78 -1.84
C ILE A 164 4.22 8.70 -0.74
N MET A 165 2.90 8.77 -0.59
CA MET A 165 2.27 9.61 0.42
C MET A 165 2.69 9.20 1.84
N ARG A 166 2.83 7.91 2.13
CA ARG A 166 3.34 7.45 3.44
C ARG A 166 4.81 7.77 3.65
N THR A 167 5.67 7.58 2.65
CA THR A 167 7.08 7.98 2.75
C THR A 167 7.24 9.48 2.95
N CYS A 168 6.36 10.30 2.36
CA CYS A 168 6.37 11.75 2.56
C CYS A 168 5.71 12.15 3.91
N CYS A 169 4.57 11.56 4.29
CA CYS A 169 3.80 11.94 5.49
C CYS A 169 4.31 11.33 6.81
N ILE A 170 4.95 10.15 6.81
CA ILE A 170 5.62 9.60 8.01
C ILE A 170 6.72 10.54 8.50
N TRP A 171 7.21 11.42 7.64
CA TRP A 171 8.26 12.38 7.93
C TRP A 171 7.73 13.75 8.35
N ASN A 172 6.42 14.02 8.23
CA ASN A 172 5.82 15.25 8.74
C ASN A 172 5.43 15.21 10.23
N LYS A 173 5.97 14.26 11.00
CA LYS A 173 5.82 14.30 12.48
C LYS A 173 6.68 15.40 13.14
N ASN A 174 7.51 16.10 12.37
CA ASN A 174 8.26 17.24 12.90
C ASN A 174 7.42 18.52 12.99
N ASP A 175 6.32 18.68 12.25
CA ASP A 175 5.53 19.93 12.33
C ASP A 175 4.74 20.04 13.65
N LEU A 176 4.33 18.92 14.26
CA LEU A 176 3.67 18.95 15.58
C LEU A 176 4.63 19.36 16.71
N GLN A 177 5.90 18.96 16.64
CA GLN A 177 6.90 19.37 17.63
C GLN A 177 7.32 20.83 17.47
N TRP A 178 7.19 21.41 16.26
CA TRP A 178 7.43 22.83 16.01
C TRP A 178 6.25 23.71 16.42
N ILE A 179 5.00 23.23 16.31
CA ILE A 179 3.82 23.92 16.83
C ILE A 179 3.79 23.91 18.36
N GLU A 180 4.16 22.79 19.00
CA GLU A 180 4.27 22.76 20.48
C GLU A 180 5.41 23.64 20.99
N LYS A 181 6.55 23.72 20.29
CA LYS A 181 7.64 24.63 20.68
C LYS A 181 7.28 26.11 20.48
N SER A 182 6.65 26.47 19.37
CA SER A 182 6.31 27.87 19.09
C SER A 182 5.20 28.40 20.01
N VAL A 183 4.25 27.55 20.45
CA VAL A 183 3.21 27.93 21.42
C VAL A 183 3.76 28.06 22.85
N VAL A 184 4.81 27.30 23.20
CA VAL A 184 5.47 27.43 24.51
C VAL A 184 6.37 28.68 24.56
N GLU A 185 7.07 29.02 23.46
CA GLU A 185 7.90 30.23 23.37
C GLU A 185 7.06 31.52 23.32
N ASP A 186 5.91 31.55 22.61
CA ASP A 186 5.08 32.77 22.50
C ASP A 186 4.27 33.10 23.78
N ASN A 187 4.15 32.14 24.71
CA ASN A 187 3.53 32.36 26.04
C ASN A 187 4.55 32.67 27.15
N THR A 188 5.85 32.44 26.93
CA THR A 188 6.89 32.81 27.90
C THR A 188 7.39 34.25 27.70
N ASP A 189 7.26 34.80 26.49
CA ASP A 189 7.71 36.17 26.19
C ASP A 189 6.68 37.27 26.49
N LYS A 190 5.45 36.93 26.89
CA LYS A 190 4.45 37.91 27.38
C LYS A 190 4.36 38.00 28.91
N GLY A 191 5.22 37.25 29.63
CA GLY A 191 5.20 37.16 31.09
C GLY A 191 6.37 37.84 31.80
N VAL A 192 7.34 38.42 31.09
CA VAL A 192 8.49 39.10 31.70
C VAL A 192 8.79 40.41 30.98
N SER A 193 7.99 41.43 31.29
CA SER A 193 8.43 42.82 31.18
C SER A 193 7.81 43.60 32.34
N ALA A 194 8.69 43.90 33.31
CA ALA A 194 8.67 44.95 34.34
C ALA A 194 7.33 45.59 34.72
#